data_AF-A0A2K3K4I0-F1
#
_entry.id   AF-A0A2K3K4I0-F1
#
_cell.length_a   1.000
_cell.length_b   1.000
_cell.length_c   1.000
_cell.angle_alpha   90.00
_cell.angle_beta   90.00
_cell.angle_gamma   90.00
#
_symmetry.space_group_name_H-M   'P 1'
#
loop_
_entity.id
_entity.type
_entity.pdbx_description
1 polymer ?
#
loop_
_entity_poly.entity_id
_entity_poly.type
_entity_poly.pdbx_seq_one_letter_code
_entity_poly.pdbx_strand_id
1 'polypeptide(L)'
;MEARENAAATLFSLSVLDENKVAIGAAGAIPALKKLLYEGTPRGKKDAATAIFNLCIYQGNKARAVKAGIVAALIRFMKDAGGGMVDEALAIMAILASHHEGRIAITQADPIPILVEIIRTGSPRNRENAAAVLWSVCTGDFLQLKLAKEHGAVEALQGLSENGTDRAKRKAGSILELLQRIEGEDSMQNS
;
A
#
# COMPACT_ATOMS: atom_id res chain seq x y z
N MET A 1 -8.30 -27.16 -0.23
CA MET A 1 -8.31 -25.73 -0.57
C MET A 1 -9.57 -25.07 0.01
N GLU A 2 -10.74 -25.59 -0.34
CA GLU A 2 -12.05 -25.16 0.15
C GLU A 2 -12.13 -24.87 1.66
N ALA A 3 -11.65 -25.77 2.54
CA ALA A 3 -11.67 -25.53 3.99
C ALA A 3 -10.88 -24.27 4.42
N ARG A 4 -9.77 -23.94 3.74
CA ARG A 4 -8.97 -22.73 4.04
C ARG A 4 -9.70 -21.47 3.56
N GLU A 5 -10.40 -21.56 2.44
CA GLU A 5 -11.17 -20.45 1.86
C GLU A 5 -12.41 -20.16 2.70
N ASN A 6 -13.13 -21.19 3.13
CA ASN A 6 -14.25 -21.04 4.06
C ASN A 6 -13.78 -20.41 5.38
N ALA A 7 -12.64 -20.86 5.93
CA ALA A 7 -12.06 -20.24 7.12
C ALA A 7 -11.69 -18.77 6.89
N ALA A 8 -11.10 -18.42 5.74
CA ALA A 8 -10.78 -17.03 5.40
C ALA A 8 -12.05 -16.17 5.26
N ALA A 9 -13.11 -16.69 4.67
CA ALA A 9 -14.41 -16.02 4.59
C ALA A 9 -15.01 -15.79 5.99
N THR A 10 -14.94 -16.79 6.89
CA THR A 10 -15.36 -16.62 8.29
C THR A 10 -14.54 -15.56 9.01
N LEU A 11 -13.21 -15.59 8.87
CA LEU A 11 -12.32 -14.58 9.47
C LEU A 11 -12.59 -13.19 8.91
N PHE A 12 -12.84 -13.07 7.60
CA PHE A 12 -13.29 -11.86 6.96
C PHE A 12 -14.56 -11.33 7.65
N SER A 13 -15.61 -12.14 7.76
CA SER A 13 -16.87 -11.72 8.40
C SER A 13 -16.68 -11.31 9.86
N LEU A 14 -15.89 -12.05 10.64
CA LEU A 14 -15.64 -11.74 12.05
C LEU A 14 -14.78 -10.49 12.24
N SER A 15 -13.83 -10.24 11.34
CA SER A 15 -12.88 -9.12 11.43
C SER A 15 -13.50 -7.74 11.23
N VAL A 16 -14.77 -7.68 10.79
CA VAL A 16 -15.51 -6.41 10.67
C VAL A 16 -15.66 -5.73 12.04
N LEU A 17 -15.87 -6.52 13.10
CA LEU A 17 -15.99 -6.02 14.48
C LEU A 17 -14.60 -5.70 15.07
N ASP A 18 -14.48 -4.57 15.76
CA ASP A 18 -13.19 -4.12 16.32
C ASP A 18 -12.68 -5.04 17.42
N GLU A 19 -13.56 -5.60 18.24
CA GLU A 19 -13.20 -6.49 19.35
C GLU A 19 -12.52 -7.78 18.84
N ASN A 20 -12.96 -8.27 17.67
CA ASN A 20 -12.45 -9.50 17.09
C ASN A 20 -11.06 -9.33 16.47
N LYS A 21 -10.70 -8.13 16.00
CA LYS A 21 -9.43 -7.90 15.30
C LYS A 21 -8.23 -8.27 16.16
N VAL A 22 -8.27 -7.92 17.45
CA VAL A 22 -7.18 -8.19 18.40
C VAL A 22 -7.01 -9.70 18.62
N ALA A 23 -8.10 -10.40 18.94
CA ALA A 23 -8.09 -11.83 19.22
C ALA A 23 -7.67 -12.66 18.00
N ILE A 24 -8.23 -12.38 16.82
CA ILE A 24 -7.91 -13.09 15.58
C ILE A 24 -6.42 -12.89 15.21
N GLY A 25 -5.92 -11.66 15.31
CA GLY A 25 -4.53 -11.36 15.02
C GLY A 25 -3.56 -12.03 16.00
N ALA A 26 -3.90 -12.05 17.30
CA ALA A 26 -3.11 -12.72 18.33
C ALA A 26 -3.11 -14.26 18.17
N ALA A 27 -4.19 -14.84 17.65
CA ALA A 27 -4.29 -16.27 17.36
C ALA A 27 -3.45 -16.74 16.14
N GLY A 28 -2.67 -15.85 15.51
CA GLY A 28 -1.78 -16.23 14.41
C GLY A 28 -2.47 -16.36 13.05
N ALA A 29 -3.63 -15.71 12.85
CA ALA A 29 -4.36 -15.77 11.58
C ALA A 29 -3.58 -15.15 10.40
N ILE A 30 -2.77 -14.11 10.65
CA ILE A 30 -2.14 -13.33 9.57
C ILE A 30 -1.15 -14.16 8.71
N PRO A 31 -0.22 -14.95 9.27
CA PRO A 31 0.60 -15.87 8.47
C PRO A 31 -0.21 -16.85 7.62
N ALA A 32 -1.31 -17.40 8.15
CA ALA A 32 -2.17 -18.33 7.43
C ALA A 32 -2.90 -17.63 6.26
N LEU A 33 -3.43 -16.43 6.50
CA LEU A 33 -4.07 -15.61 5.47
C LEU A 33 -3.07 -15.19 4.39
N LYS A 34 -1.83 -14.82 4.76
CA LYS A 34 -0.75 -14.55 3.78
C LYS A 34 -0.50 -15.76 2.89
N LYS A 35 -0.44 -16.97 3.46
CA LYS A 35 -0.25 -18.19 2.67
C LYS A 35 -1.39 -18.39 1.67
N LEU A 36 -2.64 -18.19 2.11
CA LEU A 36 -3.80 -18.26 1.21
C LEU A 36 -3.80 -17.16 0.14
N LEU A 37 -3.30 -15.97 0.45
CA LEU A 37 -3.14 -14.89 -0.51
C LEU A 37 -2.23 -15.27 -1.69
N TYR A 38 -1.24 -16.15 -1.47
CA TYR A 38 -0.38 -16.67 -2.53
C TYR A 38 -0.95 -17.90 -3.24
N GLU A 39 -1.41 -18.88 -2.47
CA GLU A 39 -1.72 -20.24 -2.95
C GLU A 39 -3.20 -20.46 -3.25
N GLY A 40 -4.08 -19.53 -2.86
CA GLY A 40 -5.53 -19.68 -2.96
C GLY A 40 -6.06 -19.54 -4.38
N THR A 41 -7.32 -19.94 -4.56
CA THR A 41 -8.08 -19.60 -5.78
C THR A 41 -8.28 -18.08 -5.87
N PRO A 42 -8.70 -17.53 -7.03
CA PRO A 42 -9.02 -16.10 -7.11
C PRO A 42 -9.97 -15.61 -6.03
N ARG A 43 -10.97 -16.41 -5.66
CA ARG A 43 -11.88 -16.13 -4.54
C ARG A 43 -11.13 -16.15 -3.21
N GLY A 44 -10.40 -17.24 -2.93
CA GLY A 44 -9.64 -17.39 -1.69
C GLY A 44 -8.62 -16.26 -1.45
N LYS A 45 -7.99 -15.76 -2.51
CA LYS A 45 -7.07 -14.61 -2.46
C LYS A 45 -7.78 -13.32 -2.06
N LYS A 46 -8.96 -13.05 -2.65
CA LYS A 46 -9.76 -11.86 -2.31
C LYS A 46 -10.30 -11.92 -0.89
N ASP A 47 -10.79 -13.08 -0.46
CA ASP A 47 -11.25 -13.29 0.92
C ASP A 47 -10.09 -13.09 1.91
N ALA A 48 -8.92 -13.66 1.61
CA ALA A 48 -7.72 -13.48 2.43
C ALA A 48 -7.27 -12.01 2.50
N ALA A 49 -7.22 -11.32 1.37
CA ALA A 49 -6.84 -9.92 1.32
C ALA A 49 -7.79 -9.03 2.13
N THR A 50 -9.10 -9.27 2.02
CA THR A 50 -10.12 -8.51 2.74
C THR A 50 -10.02 -8.75 4.24
N ALA A 51 -9.85 -10.01 4.67
CA ALA A 51 -9.60 -10.34 6.08
C ALA A 51 -8.34 -9.66 6.61
N ILE A 52 -7.23 -9.69 5.87
CA ILE A 52 -5.99 -9.01 6.25
C ILE A 52 -6.19 -7.49 6.38
N PHE A 53 -6.87 -6.88 5.41
CA PHE A 53 -7.16 -5.45 5.43
C PHE A 53 -7.94 -5.06 6.69
N ASN A 54 -9.04 -5.76 6.98
CA ASN A 54 -9.87 -5.52 8.15
C ASN A 54 -9.08 -5.70 9.45
N LEU A 55 -8.31 -6.79 9.56
CA LEU A 55 -7.47 -7.03 10.73
C LEU A 55 -6.45 -5.91 10.93
N CYS A 56 -5.85 -5.39 9.87
CA CYS A 56 -4.85 -4.32 9.90
C CYS A 56 -5.43 -2.93 10.19
N ILE A 57 -6.75 -2.75 10.32
CA ILE A 57 -7.32 -1.53 10.89
C ILE A 57 -6.79 -1.33 12.32
N TYR A 58 -6.66 -2.43 13.07
CA TYR A 58 -6.02 -2.42 14.37
C TYR A 58 -4.49 -2.30 14.25
N GLN A 59 -3.90 -1.32 14.94
CA GLN A 59 -2.47 -0.98 14.83
C GLN A 59 -1.55 -2.18 15.16
N GLY A 60 -1.87 -2.95 16.21
CA GLY A 60 -1.06 -4.11 16.59
C GLY A 60 -1.02 -5.21 15.52
N ASN A 61 -2.03 -5.28 14.65
CA ASN A 61 -2.05 -6.23 13.54
C ASN A 61 -1.23 -5.76 12.34
N LYS A 62 -1.02 -4.45 12.16
CA LYS A 62 -0.12 -3.93 11.12
C LYS A 62 1.30 -4.41 11.37
N ALA A 63 1.79 -4.28 12.60
CA ALA A 63 3.09 -4.81 13.04
C ALA A 63 3.19 -6.33 12.80
N ARG A 64 2.16 -7.10 13.19
CA ARG A 64 2.11 -8.55 12.94
C ARG A 64 2.16 -8.90 11.45
N ALA A 65 1.46 -8.15 10.61
CA ALA A 65 1.46 -8.37 9.16
C ALA A 65 2.82 -8.06 8.51
N VAL A 66 3.48 -6.99 8.95
CA VAL A 66 4.85 -6.65 8.54
C VAL A 66 5.81 -7.77 8.95
N LYS A 67 5.76 -8.24 10.20
CA LYS A 67 6.59 -9.35 10.71
C LYS A 67 6.31 -10.67 9.97
N ALA A 68 5.09 -10.89 9.50
CA ALA A 68 4.75 -12.02 8.65
C ALA A 68 5.32 -11.88 7.21
N GLY A 69 5.96 -10.77 6.87
CA GLY A 69 6.59 -10.52 5.58
C GLY A 69 5.56 -10.31 4.46
N ILE A 70 4.45 -9.63 4.76
CA ILE A 70 3.40 -9.39 3.76
C ILE A 70 3.82 -8.38 2.68
N VAL A 71 4.69 -7.41 2.99
CA VAL A 71 5.05 -6.32 2.06
C VAL A 71 5.60 -6.84 0.74
N ALA A 72 6.50 -7.82 0.80
CA ALA A 72 7.05 -8.46 -0.41
C ALA A 72 5.96 -9.14 -1.28
N ALA A 73 4.91 -9.68 -0.65
CA ALA A 73 3.75 -10.23 -1.35
C ALA A 73 2.98 -9.16 -2.12
N LEU A 74 2.71 -8.04 -1.45
CA LEU A 74 1.95 -6.93 -2.01
C LEU A 74 2.70 -6.31 -3.20
N ILE A 75 4.03 -6.13 -3.09
CA ILE A 75 4.87 -5.65 -4.21
C ILE A 75 4.76 -6.58 -5.42
N ARG A 76 4.80 -7.91 -5.21
CA ARG A 76 4.65 -8.88 -6.29
C ARG A 76 3.28 -8.77 -6.97
N PHE A 77 2.19 -8.63 -6.21
CA PHE A 77 0.85 -8.48 -6.79
C PHE A 77 0.68 -7.16 -7.54
N MET A 78 1.28 -6.07 -7.07
CA MET A 78 1.24 -4.80 -7.78
C MET A 78 1.98 -4.84 -9.13
N LYS A 79 3.02 -5.67 -9.25
CA LYS A 79 3.75 -5.88 -10.51
C LYS A 79 2.98 -6.78 -11.50
N ASP A 80 2.02 -7.58 -11.02
CA ASP A 80 1.21 -8.49 -11.83
C ASP A 80 -0.16 -7.86 -12.13
N ALA A 81 -0.19 -6.91 -13.05
CA ALA A 81 -1.43 -6.20 -13.43
C ALA A 81 -2.52 -7.13 -13.98
N GLY A 82 -2.15 -8.27 -14.58
CA GLY A 82 -3.09 -9.28 -15.07
C GLY A 82 -3.65 -10.20 -13.97
N GLY A 83 -3.05 -10.21 -12.78
CA GLY A 83 -3.38 -11.11 -11.68
C GLY A 83 -4.63 -10.74 -10.88
N GLY A 84 -5.25 -9.58 -11.14
CA GLY A 84 -6.53 -9.17 -10.54
C GLY A 84 -6.49 -8.90 -9.03
N MET A 85 -5.29 -8.62 -8.47
CA MET A 85 -5.05 -8.39 -7.04
C MET A 85 -4.44 -7.02 -6.73
N VAL A 86 -4.29 -6.15 -7.74
CA VAL A 86 -3.62 -4.84 -7.58
C VAL A 86 -4.40 -3.93 -6.63
N ASP A 87 -5.73 -3.92 -6.72
CA ASP A 87 -6.61 -3.14 -5.83
C ASP A 87 -6.45 -3.53 -4.37
N GLU A 88 -6.54 -4.83 -4.10
CA GLU A 88 -6.39 -5.42 -2.77
C GLU A 88 -4.98 -5.18 -2.22
N ALA A 89 -3.95 -5.36 -3.05
CA ALA A 89 -2.57 -5.16 -2.64
C ALA A 89 -2.28 -3.71 -2.24
N LEU A 90 -2.74 -2.74 -3.03
CA LEU A 90 -2.59 -1.31 -2.74
C LEU A 90 -3.37 -0.89 -1.51
N ALA A 91 -4.58 -1.42 -1.30
CA ALA A 91 -5.38 -1.10 -0.12
C ALA A 91 -4.67 -1.57 1.17
N ILE A 92 -4.11 -2.79 1.17
CA ILE A 92 -3.32 -3.29 2.30
C ILE A 92 -2.02 -2.50 2.44
N MET A 93 -1.36 -2.13 1.34
CA MET A 93 -0.14 -1.33 1.41
C MET A 93 -0.40 0.05 2.02
N ALA A 94 -1.49 0.72 1.64
CA ALA A 94 -1.90 2.01 2.18
C ALA A 94 -2.20 1.95 3.69
N ILE A 95 -2.85 0.87 4.17
CA ILE A 95 -3.11 0.72 5.60
C ILE A 95 -1.83 0.47 6.40
N LEU A 96 -0.90 -0.33 5.86
CA LEU A 96 0.40 -0.59 6.49
C LEU A 96 1.30 0.65 6.51
N ALA A 97 1.26 1.45 5.44
CA ALA A 97 2.03 2.70 5.35
C ALA A 97 1.66 3.73 6.43
N SER A 98 0.48 3.61 7.05
CA SER A 98 0.08 4.46 8.18
C SER A 98 0.71 4.07 9.53
N HIS A 99 1.47 2.98 9.58
CA HIS A 99 2.20 2.49 10.75
C HIS A 99 3.70 2.62 10.54
N HIS A 100 4.45 2.96 11.60
CA HIS A 100 5.90 3.20 11.50
C HIS A 100 6.67 1.97 10.95
N GLU A 101 6.48 0.78 11.53
CA GLU A 101 7.12 -0.44 11.02
C GLU A 101 6.69 -0.77 9.58
N GLY A 102 5.44 -0.46 9.23
CA GLY A 102 4.93 -0.71 7.88
C GLY A 102 5.55 0.23 6.86
N ARG A 103 5.68 1.52 7.19
CA ARG A 103 6.38 2.50 6.36
C ARG A 103 7.84 2.10 6.13
N ILE A 104 8.58 1.72 7.18
CA ILE A 104 9.97 1.26 7.04
C ILE A 104 10.06 0.06 6.07
N ALA A 105 9.24 -0.97 6.31
CA ALA A 105 9.28 -2.17 5.48
C ALA A 105 8.86 -1.90 4.03
N ILE A 106 7.93 -0.97 3.80
CA ILE A 106 7.51 -0.54 2.46
C ILE A 106 8.65 0.21 1.76
N THR A 107 9.29 1.19 2.43
CA THR A 107 10.42 1.94 1.87
C THR A 107 11.57 1.02 1.49
N GLN A 108 11.90 0.04 2.34
CA GLN A 108 12.94 -0.98 2.07
C GLN A 108 12.63 -1.92 0.91
N ALA A 109 11.37 -1.95 0.45
CA ALA A 109 10.95 -2.78 -0.68
C ALA A 109 10.99 -2.02 -2.03
N ASP A 110 11.60 -0.83 -2.04
CA ASP A 110 11.78 0.05 -3.21
C ASP A 110 10.48 0.25 -4.01
N PRO A 111 9.45 0.84 -3.38
CA PRO A 111 8.10 0.84 -3.95
C PRO A 111 7.92 1.93 -5.01
N ILE A 112 8.82 2.92 -5.08
CA ILE A 112 8.65 4.13 -5.88
C ILE A 112 8.39 3.85 -7.36
N PRO A 113 9.18 3.03 -8.09
CA PRO A 113 8.97 2.84 -9.52
C PRO A 113 7.57 2.30 -9.84
N ILE A 114 7.10 1.32 -9.06
CA ILE A 114 5.79 0.71 -9.28
C ILE A 114 4.65 1.64 -8.84
N LEU A 115 4.84 2.42 -7.77
CA LEU A 115 3.83 3.40 -7.33
C LEU A 115 3.64 4.52 -8.35
N VAL A 116 4.73 5.06 -8.90
CA VAL A 116 4.67 6.11 -9.93
C VAL A 116 3.99 5.59 -11.19
N GLU A 117 4.30 4.36 -11.61
CA GLU A 117 3.64 3.74 -12.76
C GLU A 117 2.13 3.55 -12.52
N ILE A 118 1.74 3.04 -11.35
CA ILE A 118 0.33 2.89 -11.00
C ILE A 118 -0.40 4.24 -10.94
N ILE A 119 0.25 5.31 -10.47
CA ILE A 119 -0.30 6.67 -10.48
C ILE A 119 -0.56 7.15 -11.91
N ARG A 120 0.26 6.72 -12.88
CA ARG A 120 0.14 7.10 -14.28
C ARG A 120 -0.97 6.34 -15.01
N THR A 121 -1.06 5.02 -14.81
CA THR A 121 -1.87 4.13 -15.67
C THR A 121 -3.01 3.39 -14.95
N GLY A 122 -3.07 3.45 -13.61
CA GLY A 122 -4.04 2.69 -12.81
C GLY A 122 -5.47 3.22 -12.86
N SER A 123 -6.41 2.44 -12.29
CA SER A 123 -7.78 2.91 -12.06
C SER A 123 -7.81 4.08 -11.06
N PRO A 124 -8.90 4.87 -10.98
CA PRO A 124 -9.02 5.94 -9.98
C PRO A 124 -8.73 5.47 -8.54
N ARG A 125 -9.17 4.25 -8.19
CA ARG A 125 -8.90 3.63 -6.88
C ARG A 125 -7.43 3.27 -6.70
N ASN A 126 -6.78 2.70 -7.73
CA ASN A 126 -5.36 2.37 -7.66
C ASN A 126 -4.51 3.62 -7.49
N ARG A 127 -4.79 4.66 -8.28
CA ARG A 127 -4.07 5.92 -8.26
C ARG A 127 -4.20 6.62 -6.91
N GLU A 128 -5.39 6.65 -6.31
CA GLU A 128 -5.61 7.20 -4.98
C GLU A 128 -4.79 6.46 -3.90
N ASN A 129 -4.85 5.12 -3.88
CA ASN A 129 -4.09 4.33 -2.91
C ASN A 129 -2.58 4.44 -3.13
N ALA A 130 -2.13 4.42 -4.38
CA ALA A 130 -0.71 4.57 -4.72
C ALA A 130 -0.18 5.94 -4.28
N ALA A 131 -0.93 7.02 -4.51
CA ALA A 131 -0.58 8.35 -4.00
C ALA A 131 -0.56 8.41 -2.47
N ALA A 132 -1.43 7.64 -1.77
CA ALA A 132 -1.40 7.54 -0.32
C ALA A 132 -0.14 6.85 0.21
N VAL A 133 0.30 5.78 -0.44
CA VAL A 133 1.55 5.09 -0.11
C VAL A 133 2.74 5.98 -0.43
N LEU A 134 2.78 6.58 -1.63
CA LEU A 134 3.85 7.48 -2.07
C LEU A 134 4.02 8.67 -1.12
N TRP A 135 2.91 9.30 -0.71
CA TRP A 135 2.94 10.35 0.31
C TRP A 135 3.60 9.86 1.60
N SER A 136 3.22 8.68 2.09
CA SER A 136 3.76 8.16 3.36
C SER A 136 5.26 7.89 3.30
N VAL A 137 5.78 7.37 2.18
CA VAL A 137 7.21 7.08 2.04
C VAL A 137 8.05 8.33 1.77
N CYS A 138 7.48 9.35 1.11
CA CYS A 138 8.20 10.59 0.78
C CYS A 138 8.15 11.65 1.87
N THR A 139 7.13 11.65 2.73
CA THR A 139 6.99 12.68 3.77
C THR A 139 8.11 12.55 4.79
N GLY A 140 8.97 13.57 4.84
CA GLY A 140 10.12 13.60 5.75
C GLY A 140 11.31 12.76 5.29
N ASP A 141 11.31 12.27 4.05
CA ASP A 141 12.42 11.50 3.47
C ASP A 141 12.85 12.11 2.13
N PHE A 142 13.93 12.89 2.16
CA PHE A 142 14.48 13.57 0.99
C PHE A 142 14.97 12.60 -0.09
N LEU A 143 15.54 11.45 0.33
CA LEU A 143 16.04 10.46 -0.61
C LEU A 143 14.88 9.84 -1.41
N GLN A 144 13.78 9.51 -0.74
CA GLN A 144 12.58 9.00 -1.40
C GLN A 144 11.93 10.06 -2.31
N LEU A 145 11.92 11.33 -1.91
CA LEU A 145 11.44 12.42 -2.78
C LEU A 145 12.28 12.56 -4.06
N LYS A 146 13.61 12.54 -3.93
CA LYS A 146 14.53 12.59 -5.08
C LYS A 146 14.35 11.39 -5.99
N LEU A 147 14.27 10.18 -5.42
CA LEU A 147 14.03 8.97 -6.19
C LEU A 147 12.67 9.00 -6.92
N ALA A 148 11.62 9.52 -6.26
CA ALA A 148 10.32 9.71 -6.91
C ALA A 148 10.42 10.64 -8.12
N LYS A 149 11.16 11.75 -7.98
CA LYS A 149 11.42 12.68 -9.10
C LYS A 149 12.15 11.98 -10.25
N GLU A 150 13.23 11.24 -9.96
CA GLU A 150 14.01 10.50 -10.96
C GLU A 150 13.17 9.47 -11.74
N HIS A 151 12.12 8.93 -11.12
CA HIS A 151 11.16 8.01 -11.76
C HIS A 151 9.98 8.71 -12.45
N GLY A 152 10.00 10.04 -12.61
CA GLY A 152 8.95 10.79 -13.31
C GLY A 152 7.66 10.94 -12.49
N ALA A 153 7.79 11.08 -11.17
CA ALA A 153 6.63 11.34 -10.31
C ALA A 153 5.99 12.71 -10.59
N VAL A 154 6.75 13.71 -11.05
CA VAL A 154 6.23 15.07 -11.28
C VAL A 154 5.10 15.03 -12.30
N GLU A 155 5.32 14.46 -13.48
CA GLU A 155 4.32 14.38 -14.55
C GLU A 155 3.13 13.50 -14.14
N ALA A 156 3.40 12.38 -13.47
CA ALA A 156 2.37 11.46 -13.00
C ALA A 156 1.44 12.12 -11.96
N LEU A 157 2.02 12.89 -11.03
CA LEU A 157 1.29 13.60 -9.98
C LEU A 157 0.57 14.84 -10.51
N GLN A 158 1.13 15.56 -11.48
CA GLN A 158 0.42 16.64 -12.18
C GLN A 158 -0.84 16.12 -12.85
N GLY A 159 -0.73 15.05 -13.64
CA GLY A 159 -1.89 14.39 -14.24
C GLY A 159 -2.91 13.96 -13.18
N LEU A 160 -2.45 13.38 -12.06
CA LEU A 160 -3.32 12.99 -10.94
C LEU A 160 -4.01 14.19 -10.27
N SER A 161 -3.34 15.35 -10.17
CA SER A 161 -3.91 16.57 -9.58
C SER A 161 -5.07 17.14 -10.42
N GLU A 162 -5.06 16.88 -11.73
CA GLU A 162 -6.09 17.35 -12.67
C GLU A 162 -7.28 16.38 -12.73
N ASN A 163 -7.00 15.07 -12.83
CA ASN A 163 -8.00 14.06 -13.16
C ASN A 163 -8.23 12.97 -12.09
N GLY A 164 -7.62 13.11 -10.91
CA GLY A 164 -7.80 12.18 -9.78
C GLY A 164 -9.08 12.40 -8.97
N THR A 165 -9.31 11.53 -7.99
CA THR A 165 -10.30 11.76 -6.92
C THR A 165 -9.85 12.91 -6.01
N ASP A 166 -10.77 13.51 -5.23
CA ASP A 166 -10.42 14.61 -4.32
C ASP A 166 -9.31 14.24 -3.33
N ARG A 167 -9.28 12.99 -2.86
CA ARG A 167 -8.22 12.50 -1.98
C ARG A 167 -6.90 12.34 -2.72
N ALA A 168 -6.94 11.83 -3.95
CA ALA A 168 -5.75 11.69 -4.78
C ALA A 168 -5.16 13.05 -5.14
N LYS A 169 -6.00 14.01 -5.55
CA LYS A 169 -5.62 15.39 -5.88
C LYS A 169 -4.91 16.10 -4.74
N ARG A 170 -5.49 16.05 -3.53
CA ARG A 170 -4.87 16.64 -2.33
C ARG A 170 -3.48 16.07 -2.06
N LYS A 171 -3.33 14.74 -2.12
CA LYS A 171 -2.05 14.08 -1.90
C LYS A 171 -1.05 14.42 -2.99
N ALA A 172 -1.48 14.44 -4.26
CA ALA A 172 -0.64 14.81 -5.37
C ALA A 172 -0.10 16.24 -5.20
N GLY A 173 -0.96 17.20 -4.86
CA GLY A 173 -0.57 18.57 -4.56
C GLY A 173 0.49 18.65 -3.45
N SER A 174 0.26 17.99 -2.31
CA SER A 174 1.22 18.00 -1.20
C SER A 174 2.57 17.39 -1.57
N ILE A 175 2.61 16.34 -2.41
CA ILE A 175 3.89 15.76 -2.86
C ILE A 175 4.58 16.72 -3.85
N LEU A 176 3.83 17.33 -4.77
CA LEU A 176 4.37 18.31 -5.72
C LEU A 176 4.99 19.53 -5.01
N GLU A 177 4.35 20.03 -3.96
CA GLU A 177 4.90 21.10 -3.12
C GLU A 177 6.24 20.69 -2.46
N LEU A 178 6.34 19.46 -1.96
CA LEU A 178 7.61 18.95 -1.42
C LEU A 178 8.68 18.84 -2.51
N LEU A 179 8.32 18.39 -3.71
CA LEU A 179 9.23 18.27 -4.85
C LEU A 179 9.74 19.64 -5.35
N GLN A 180 8.92 20.69 -5.29
CA GLN A 180 9.35 22.05 -5.64
C GLN A 180 10.33 22.63 -4.61
N ARG A 181 10.13 22.32 -3.33
CA ARG A 181 11.01 22.81 -2.26
C ARG A 181 12.44 22.28 -2.39
N ILE A 182 12.59 21.01 -2.74
CA ILE A 182 13.92 20.40 -2.93
C ILE A 182 14.65 20.98 -4.15
N GLU A 183 13.94 21.45 -5.17
CA GLU A 183 14.54 22.14 -6.32
C GLU A 183 15.14 23.50 -5.96
N GLY A 184 14.48 24.23 -5.05
CA GLY A 184 15.01 25.48 -4.52
C GLY A 184 16.28 25.28 -3.71
N GLU A 185 16.38 24.18 -2.95
CA GLU A 185 17.55 23.89 -2.11
C GLU A 185 18.76 23.41 -2.95
N ASP A 186 18.54 22.54 -3.94
CA ASP A 186 19.59 22.06 -4.84
C ASP A 186 20.17 23.18 -5.74
N SER A 187 19.36 24.18 -6.10
CA SER A 187 19.83 25.34 -6.88
C SER A 187 20.63 26.34 -6.03
N MET A 188 20.31 26.47 -4.74
CA MET A 188 21.07 27.32 -3.80
C MET A 188 22.41 26.70 -3.35
N GLN A 189 22.56 25.38 -3.37
CA GLN A 189 23.83 24.71 -3.02
C GLN A 189 24.84 24.61 -4.18
N ASN A 190 24.38 24.80 -5.42
CA ASN A 190 25.20 24.72 -6.64
C ASN A 190 25.47 26.11 -7.27
N SER A 191 25.13 27.20 -6.56
CA SER A 191 25.40 28.60 -6.95
C SER A 191 26.50 29.20 -6.06
#